data_AF-A0A534WAI6-F1
#
_entry.id   AF-A0A534WAI6-F1
#
_cell.length_a   1.000
_cell.length_b   1.000
_cell.length_c   1.000
_cell.angle_alpha   90.00
_cell.angle_beta   90.00
_cell.angle_gamma   90.00
#
_symmetry.space_group_name_H-M   'P 1'
#
loop_
_entity.id
_entity.type
_entity.pdbx_description
1 polymer ?
#
loop_
_entity_poly.entity_id
_entity_poly.type
_entity_poly.pdbx_seq_one_letter_code
_entity_poly.pdbx_strand_id
1 'polypeptide(L)'
;MPPPLQRAEAVFVGRHRELVELRTGLEDAGAGRGRFFLVVGEAGIGKTRLVEELASEAAARGHLVLWGRCWESEGAPPYWPWIQVIRAYLRTARSEGPPRVAGGAGAPY
;
A
#
# COMPACT_ATOMS: atom_id res chain seq x y z
N MET A 1 -9.58 -15.55 -15.76
CA MET A 1 -9.59 -14.52 -14.69
C MET A 1 -11.05 -14.22 -14.38
N PRO A 2 -11.59 -14.57 -13.20
CA PRO A 2 -12.93 -14.11 -12.84
C PRO A 2 -12.92 -12.58 -12.71
N PRO A 3 -14.03 -11.90 -13.06
CA PRO A 3 -14.13 -10.44 -12.93
C PRO A 3 -13.95 -10.02 -11.46
N PRO A 4 -13.43 -8.82 -11.17
CA PRO A 4 -13.35 -8.33 -9.80
C PRO A 4 -14.76 -8.32 -9.20
N LEU A 5 -14.93 -9.02 -8.08
CA LEU A 5 -16.17 -9.00 -7.32
C LEU A 5 -16.47 -7.54 -6.98
N GLN A 6 -17.53 -6.99 -7.59
CA GLN A 6 -18.19 -5.78 -7.14
C GLN A 6 -18.76 -6.08 -5.76
N ARG A 7 -17.91 -5.98 -4.73
CA ARG A 7 -18.39 -5.86 -3.36
C ARG A 7 -19.18 -4.56 -3.38
N ALA A 8 -20.49 -4.65 -3.11
CA ALA A 8 -21.31 -3.47 -2.87
C ALA A 8 -20.50 -2.50 -2.01
N GLU A 9 -20.39 -1.23 -2.42
CA GLU A 9 -19.71 -0.18 -1.67
C GLU A 9 -20.40 -0.03 -0.32
N ALA A 10 -20.03 -0.89 0.62
CA ALA A 10 -20.45 -0.78 2.00
C ALA A 10 -19.83 0.52 2.51
N VAL A 11 -20.70 1.47 2.87
CA VAL A 11 -20.33 2.74 3.48
C VAL A 11 -19.31 2.47 4.58
N PHE A 12 -18.16 3.15 4.52
CA PHE A 12 -17.16 3.04 5.57
C PHE A 12 -17.68 3.81 6.80
N VAL A 13 -18.07 3.09 7.85
CA VAL A 13 -18.67 3.67 9.06
C VAL A 13 -17.73 3.48 10.25
N GLY A 14 -17.55 4.53 11.05
CA GLY A 14 -16.65 4.54 12.19
C GLY A 14 -15.19 4.80 11.79
N ARG A 15 -14.26 4.71 12.76
CA ARG A 15 -12.80 4.83 12.53
C ARG A 15 -12.32 6.17 11.96
N HIS A 16 -13.09 7.24 12.14
CA HIS A 16 -12.76 8.58 11.64
C HIS A 16 -11.40 9.06 12.14
N ARG A 17 -11.09 8.79 13.41
CA ARG A 17 -9.80 9.21 14.01
C ARG A 17 -8.63 8.53 13.32
N GLU A 18 -8.69 7.22 13.14
CA GLU A 18 -7.64 6.43 12.51
C GLU A 18 -7.49 6.80 11.03
N LEU A 19 -8.60 7.03 10.32
CA LEU A 19 -8.56 7.46 8.93
C LEU A 19 -7.97 8.88 8.79
N VAL A 20 -8.26 9.80 9.72
CA VAL A 20 -7.64 11.13 9.76
C VAL A 20 -6.12 11.01 9.96
N GLU A 21 -5.67 10.17 10.89
CA GLU A 21 -4.23 9.97 11.13
C GLU A 21 -3.51 9.42 9.90
N LEU A 22 -4.11 8.42 9.23
CA LEU A 22 -3.59 7.85 7.99
C LEU A 22 -3.57 8.88 6.84
N ARG A 23 -4.60 9.72 6.73
CA ARG A 23 -4.66 10.80 5.73
C ARG A 23 -3.57 11.85 5.95
N THR A 24 -3.31 12.25 7.18
CA THR A 24 -2.17 13.13 7.49
C THR A 24 -0.86 12.50 7.05
N GLY A 25 -0.70 11.19 7.23
CA GLY A 25 0.47 10.48 6.73
C GLY A 25 0.60 10.46 5.20
N LEU A 26 -0.54 10.35 4.50
CA LEU A 26 -0.58 10.45 3.03
C LEU A 26 -0.19 11.86 2.54
N GLU A 27 -0.66 12.90 3.22
CA GLU A 27 -0.29 14.30 2.93
C GLU A 27 1.20 14.53 3.14
N ASP A 28 1.76 14.03 4.25
CA ASP A 28 3.20 14.07 4.51
C ASP A 28 4.00 13.35 3.43
N ALA A 29 3.54 12.16 2.99
CA ALA A 29 4.20 11.41 1.93
C ALA A 29 4.18 12.19 0.60
N GLY A 30 3.09 12.87 0.28
CA GLY A 30 3.01 13.79 -0.86
C GLY A 30 3.99 14.97 -0.78
N ALA A 31 4.32 15.40 0.44
CA ALA A 31 5.35 16.41 0.71
C ALA A 31 6.78 15.83 0.82
N GLY A 32 7.00 14.57 0.44
CA GLY A 32 8.30 13.89 0.48
C GLY A 32 8.72 13.38 1.86
N ARG A 33 7.83 13.41 2.85
CA ARG A 33 8.07 12.90 4.21
C ARG A 33 7.37 11.55 4.39
N GLY A 34 8.12 10.46 4.18
CA GLY A 34 7.59 9.10 4.36
C GLY A 34 7.11 8.84 5.79
N ARG A 35 6.06 8.01 5.91
CA ARG A 35 5.49 7.55 7.19
C ARG A 35 5.32 6.03 7.16
N PHE A 36 5.37 5.42 8.35
CA PHE A 36 5.09 4.00 8.53
C PHE A 36 3.99 3.85 9.58
N PHE A 37 2.96 3.06 9.25
CA PHE A 37 1.83 2.80 10.13
C PHE A 37 1.68 1.29 10.35
N LEU A 38 1.44 0.90 11.61
CA LEU A 38 1.09 -0.46 11.98
C LEU A 38 -0.35 -0.48 12.49
N VAL A 39 -1.25 -1.10 11.73
CA VAL A 39 -2.67 -1.21 12.09
C VAL A 39 -2.92 -2.51 12.86
N VAL A 40 -3.19 -2.41 14.15
CA VAL A 40 -3.42 -3.54 15.06
C VAL A 40 -4.86 -3.53 15.56
N GLY A 41 -5.42 -4.70 15.85
CA GLY A 41 -6.77 -4.84 16.37
C GLY A 41 -7.31 -6.26 16.16
N GLU A 42 -8.50 -6.51 16.67
CA GLU A 42 -9.14 -7.83 16.64
C GLU A 42 -9.41 -8.34 15.22
N ALA A 43 -9.54 -9.66 15.06
CA ALA A 43 -9.95 -10.25 13.79
C ALA A 43 -11.34 -9.71 13.40
N GLY A 44 -11.52 -9.36 12.13
CA GLY A 44 -12.80 -8.84 11.63
C GLY A 44 -13.12 -7.37 11.94
N ILE A 45 -12.33 -6.66 12.77
CA ILE A 45 -12.60 -5.25 13.15
C ILE A 45 -12.40 -4.20 12.03
N GLY A 46 -12.24 -4.66 10.78
CA GLY A 46 -12.13 -3.78 9.62
C GLY A 46 -10.74 -3.20 9.33
N LYS A 47 -9.65 -3.78 9.85
CA LYS A 47 -8.28 -3.29 9.58
C LYS A 47 -7.95 -3.20 8.10
N THR A 48 -8.23 -4.27 7.34
CA THR A 48 -8.00 -4.30 5.89
C THR A 48 -8.88 -3.26 5.19
N ARG A 49 -10.15 -3.12 5.62
CA ARG A 49 -11.06 -2.13 5.04
C ARG A 49 -10.59 -0.70 5.26
N LEU A 50 -10.04 -0.38 6.44
CA LEU A 50 -9.46 0.93 6.74
C LEU A 50 -8.28 1.26 5.80
N VAL A 51 -7.38 0.30 5.55
CA VAL A 51 -6.24 0.52 4.65
C VAL A 51 -6.69 0.54 3.19
N GLU A 52 -7.69 -0.26 2.80
CA GLU A 52 -8.32 -0.21 1.47
C GLU A 52 -8.98 1.15 1.19
N GLU A 53 -9.61 1.77 2.20
CA GLU A 53 -10.20 3.10 2.08
C GLU A 53 -9.14 4.16 1.77
N LEU A 54 -8.08 4.23 2.60
CA LEU A 54 -6.95 5.14 2.36
C LEU A 54 -6.29 4.90 1.00
N ALA A 55 -6.11 3.63 0.61
CA ALA A 55 -5.55 3.26 -0.68
C ALA A 55 -6.42 3.75 -1.85
N SER A 56 -7.74 3.68 -1.71
CA SER A 56 -8.67 4.14 -2.74
C SER A 56 -8.61 5.67 -2.87
N GLU A 57 -8.55 6.40 -1.75
CA GLU A 57 -8.31 7.84 -1.74
C GLU A 57 -6.96 8.23 -2.35
N ALA A 58 -5.89 7.52 -2.01
CA ALA A 58 -4.55 7.79 -2.53
C ALA A 58 -4.51 7.59 -4.05
N ALA A 59 -5.10 6.51 -4.57
CA ALA A 59 -5.20 6.25 -6.00
C ALA A 59 -6.02 7.33 -6.71
N ALA A 60 -7.15 7.77 -6.13
CA ALA A 60 -7.97 8.85 -6.68
C ALA A 60 -7.22 10.20 -6.76
N ARG A 61 -6.24 10.41 -5.86
CA ARG A 61 -5.33 11.57 -5.86
C ARG A 61 -4.09 11.39 -6.76
N GLY A 62 -4.01 10.30 -7.52
CA GLY A 62 -2.92 10.03 -8.46
C GLY A 62 -1.66 9.43 -7.82
N HIS A 63 -1.71 8.98 -6.57
CA HIS A 63 -0.59 8.25 -5.97
C HIS A 63 -0.52 6.82 -6.52
N LEU A 64 0.70 6.31 -6.70
CA LEU A 64 0.91 4.90 -6.97
C LEU A 64 0.67 4.08 -5.70
N VAL A 65 -0.34 3.21 -5.74
CA VAL A 65 -0.68 2.31 -4.64
C VAL A 65 -0.29 0.88 -4.98
N LEU A 66 0.50 0.26 -4.10
CA LEU A 66 1.01 -1.10 -4.28
C LEU A 66 0.66 -1.95 -3.06
N TRP A 67 0.29 -3.21 -3.30
CA TRP A 67 -0.14 -4.14 -2.26
C TRP A 67 0.71 -5.40 -2.23
N GLY A 68 1.05 -5.84 -1.03
CA GLY A 68 1.65 -7.14 -0.73
C GLY A 68 0.79 -7.88 0.28
N ARG A 69 0.82 -9.22 0.24
CA ARG A 69 0.14 -10.08 1.20
C ARG A 69 1.17 -10.97 1.88
N CYS A 70 1.19 -10.94 3.20
CA CYS A 70 1.91 -11.93 4.00
C CYS A 70 1.14 -13.24 3.93
N TRP A 71 1.79 -14.28 3.43
CA TRP A 71 1.21 -15.62 3.40
C TRP A 71 1.94 -16.45 4.46
N GLU A 72 1.19 -17.16 5.29
CA GLU A 72 1.75 -17.93 6.42
C GLU A 72 2.13 -19.37 6.05
N SER A 73 1.91 -19.81 4.81
CA SER A 73 2.31 -21.17 4.39
C SER A 73 3.82 -21.35 4.24
N GLU A 74 4.28 -22.54 4.60
CA GLU A 74 5.59 -23.07 4.22
C GLU A 74 5.77 -22.92 2.69
N GLY A 75 6.74 -22.12 2.28
CA GLY A 75 7.07 -21.90 0.86
C GLY A 75 7.00 -20.44 0.40
N ALA A 76 6.46 -19.51 1.20
CA ALA A 76 6.60 -18.09 0.89
C ALA A 76 8.07 -17.66 1.03
N PRO A 77 8.69 -17.04 0.00
CA PRO A 77 10.06 -16.54 0.12
C PRO A 77 10.20 -15.51 1.25
N PRO A 78 11.41 -15.36 1.84
CA PRO A 78 11.70 -14.24 2.73
C PRO A 78 11.31 -12.92 2.07
N TYR A 79 10.69 -12.02 2.85
CA TYR A 79 10.26 -10.70 2.37
C TYR A 79 9.27 -10.76 1.20
N TRP A 80 8.50 -11.84 1.06
CA TRP A 80 7.54 -12.01 -0.03
C TRP A 80 6.62 -10.80 -0.30
N PRO A 81 6.05 -10.13 0.71
CA PRO A 81 5.24 -8.92 0.46
C PRO A 81 6.03 -7.83 -0.27
N TRP A 82 7.31 -7.65 0.05
CA TRP A 82 8.18 -6.67 -0.61
C TRP A 82 8.51 -7.06 -2.03
N ILE A 83 8.77 -8.36 -2.28
CA ILE A 83 8.98 -8.88 -3.64
C ILE A 83 7.75 -8.60 -4.52
N GLN A 84 6.54 -8.77 -3.99
CA GLN A 84 5.29 -8.47 -4.70
C GLN A 84 5.21 -6.97 -5.05
N VAL A 85 5.47 -6.09 -4.08
CA VAL A 85 5.44 -4.63 -4.25
C VAL A 85 6.46 -4.16 -5.27
N ILE A 86 7.72 -4.61 -5.18
CA ILE A 86 8.79 -4.23 -6.11
C ILE A 86 8.47 -4.71 -7.53
N ARG A 87 7.99 -5.95 -7.69
CA ARG A 87 7.58 -6.46 -9.01
C ARG A 87 6.44 -5.65 -9.60
N ALA A 88 5.48 -5.22 -8.77
CA ALA A 88 4.39 -4.36 -9.21
C ALA A 88 4.90 -2.98 -9.64
N TYR A 89 5.75 -2.36 -8.83
CA TYR A 89 6.41 -1.09 -9.16
C TYR A 89 7.14 -1.15 -10.50
N LEU A 90 7.97 -2.18 -10.72
CA LEU A 90 8.73 -2.35 -11.95
C LEU A 90 7.86 -2.58 -13.19
N ARG A 91 6.61 -3.05 -13.03
CA ARG A 91 5.67 -3.14 -14.16
C ARG A 91 5.09 -1.77 -14.50
N THR A 92 4.69 -0.99 -13.49
CA THR A 92 4.16 0.37 -13.68
C THR A 92 5.23 1.33 -14.22
N ALA A 93 6.44 1.26 -13.69
CA ALA A 93 7.58 2.06 -14.17
C ALA A 93 7.93 1.76 -15.64
N ARG A 94 7.72 0.54 -16.12
CA ARG A 94 7.99 0.20 -17.52
C ARG A 94 6.97 0.76 -18.49
N SER A 95 5.73 0.99 -18.05
CA SER A 95 4.70 1.66 -18.86
C SER A 95 4.86 3.18 -18.91
N GLU A 96 5.51 3.80 -17.92
CA GLU A 96 5.67 5.26 -17.80
C GLU A 96 7.11 5.75 -18.08
N GLY A 97 8.04 4.83 -18.34
CA GLY A 97 9.49 5.09 -18.36
C GLY A 97 10.08 4.97 -16.96
N PRO A 98 11.30 4.41 -16.78
CA PRO A 98 11.81 4.12 -15.45
C PRO A 98 11.95 5.41 -14.64
N PRO A 99 11.38 5.48 -13.42
CA PRO A 99 11.62 6.59 -12.53
C PRO A 99 13.11 6.65 -12.26
N ARG A 100 13.68 7.87 -12.33
CA ARG A 100 15.09 8.11 -12.00
C ARG A 100 15.26 7.83 -10.52
N VAL A 101 15.68 6.61 -10.20
CA VAL A 101 16.18 6.30 -8.87
C VAL A 101 17.48 7.10 -8.75
N ALA A 102 17.49 8.15 -7.95
CA ALA A 102 18.73 8.81 -7.57
C ALA A 102 19.56 7.76 -6.81
N GLY A 103 20.51 7.15 -7.51
CA GLY A 103 21.36 6.10 -6.96
C GLY A 103 22.10 6.66 -5.76
N GLY A 104 21.72 6.23 -4.55
CA GLY A 104 22.60 6.28 -3.41
C GLY A 104 23.78 5.38 -3.72
N ALA A 105 24.97 5.99 -3.86
CA ALA A 105 26.22 5.27 -4.07
C ALA A 105 26.32 4.14 -3.03
N GLY A 106 26.39 2.91 -3.52
CA GLY A 106 26.66 1.76 -2.66
C GLY A 106 28.00 1.95 -1.97
N ALA A 107 27.99 1.95 -0.64
CA ALA A 107 29.20 1.70 0.12
C ALA A 107 29.54 0.20 -0.03
N PRO A 108 30.77 -0.15 -0.44
CA PRO A 108 31.19 -1.55 -0.51
C PRO A 108 31.32 -2.13 0.90
N TYR A 109 30.81 -3.34 1.09
CA TYR A 109 31.31 -4.26 2.12
C TYR A 109 32.23 -5.25 1.40
#